data_AF-A0A840NPL2-F1
#
_entry.id   AF-A0A840NPL2-F1
#
_cell.length_a   1.000
_cell.length_b   1.000
_cell.length_c   1.000
_cell.angle_alpha   90.00
_cell.angle_beta   90.00
_cell.angle_gamma   90.00
#
_symmetry.space_group_name_H-M   'P 1'
#
loop_
_entity.id
_entity.type
_entity.pdbx_description
1 polymer ?
#
loop_
_entity_poly.entity_id
_entity_poly.type
_entity_poly.pdbx_seq_one_letter_code
_entity_poly.pdbx_strand_id
1 'polypeptide(L)'
;MRSVRPLRRFTAVTTVSLAVAGLGMPAAFAQTTPVPTPVDPDQPPALEVPVQPGPISAEVGTGIGVVRVLPGTVPGESIFDDPAYEDALRKQSLIELGLGLAKSKADSGAYLAHERATAEAAPFGAAIGGYSPQVPGASVVQTAVPDHAEPTVTGVRPPASPADALVKLGLLEGSAHARWDDRLGPCVSPISEASSSLGSLSAVNVLPALPDGPQQVSELLPAEQRDAPEAALAGEMPGSLARLGGLLSGGAPTESGAGSLLNVPDAVRAQSRIELVDVPGSAGKAVRATSAMQLASVRLLSGTPQELRVDVVSEPKLTVTATGDPETSTVDYEAPVLRVSQGGRELVVIDAANPTADLPIGLPGAPGELPVVGPALNERVLDIGVLRLSIGELTEEAQGTEMRAGARLFDLKLLPGTALGMPDAALAHVTFGEQTARAGAPEGGVVCEVPAQQQPAPAPPAQGAAAPPLAKTSGAYYTIPLFWTGTGLLLLGGVLVAAVPRRQQ
;
A
#
# COMPACT_ATOMS: atom_id res chain seq x y z
N MET A 1 24.03 47.43 40.07
CA MET A 1 22.76 47.90 39.47
C MET A 1 22.87 47.86 37.95
N ARG A 2 21.80 47.42 37.25
CA ARG A 2 21.66 47.17 35.78
C ARG A 2 22.19 45.80 35.35
N SER A 3 21.52 44.98 34.53
CA SER A 3 20.25 45.13 33.80
C SER A 3 19.76 43.72 33.40
N VAL A 4 18.57 43.32 33.85
CA VAL A 4 17.89 42.07 33.47
C VAL A 4 17.05 42.35 32.21
N ARG A 5 17.50 41.92 31.02
CA ARG A 5 16.67 41.89 29.79
C ARG A 5 17.16 40.80 28.81
N PRO A 6 16.66 39.56 28.94
CA PRO A 6 16.26 38.82 27.74
C PRO A 6 14.92 38.07 27.87
N LEU A 7 14.10 38.36 28.89
CA LEU A 7 12.85 37.61 29.12
C LEU A 7 11.60 38.13 28.36
N ARG A 8 11.70 39.27 27.65
CA ARG A 8 10.54 39.89 26.97
C ARG A 8 10.37 39.55 25.49
N ARG A 9 11.31 38.82 24.87
CA ARG A 9 11.22 38.48 23.43
C ARG A 9 10.59 37.11 23.16
N PHE A 10 10.60 36.21 24.14
CA PHE A 10 9.97 34.89 24.00
C PHE A 10 8.45 34.90 24.22
N THR A 11 7.90 35.92 24.88
CA THR A 11 6.47 36.00 25.21
C THR A 11 5.58 36.57 24.10
N ALA A 12 6.17 37.27 23.11
CA ALA A 12 5.41 37.89 22.03
C ALA A 12 5.17 36.96 20.82
N VAL A 13 5.99 35.91 20.67
CA VAL A 13 5.85 34.95 19.55
C VAL A 13 4.84 33.85 19.90
N THR A 14 4.75 33.45 21.18
CA THR A 14 3.79 32.43 21.64
C THR A 14 2.34 32.93 21.70
N THR A 15 2.10 34.22 21.89
CA THR A 15 0.74 34.79 21.95
C THR A 15 0.08 34.94 20.59
N VAL A 16 0.85 35.11 19.50
CA VAL A 16 0.29 35.16 18.14
C VAL A 16 -0.04 33.76 17.61
N SER A 17 0.78 32.75 17.94
CA SER A 17 0.49 31.36 17.55
C SER A 17 -0.74 30.78 18.25
N LEU A 18 -1.00 31.15 19.51
CA LEU A 18 -2.20 30.71 20.23
C LEU A 18 -3.49 31.38 19.71
N ALA A 19 -3.41 32.62 19.21
CA ALA A 19 -4.55 33.32 18.65
C ALA A 19 -4.98 32.80 17.26
N VAL A 20 -4.05 32.23 16.49
CA VAL A 20 -4.35 31.59 15.19
C VAL A 20 -4.91 30.16 15.38
N ALA A 21 -4.47 29.43 16.41
CA ALA A 21 -5.01 28.11 16.72
C ALA A 21 -6.47 28.15 17.24
N GLY A 22 -6.88 29.24 17.91
CA GLY A 22 -8.24 29.39 18.47
C GLY A 22 -9.34 29.77 17.47
N LEU A 23 -9.02 30.03 16.19
CA LEU A 23 -10.00 30.34 15.14
C LEU A 23 -10.27 29.16 14.18
N GLY A 24 -9.66 27.99 14.43
CA GLY A 24 -10.04 26.74 13.79
C GLY A 24 -11.41 26.29 14.30
N MET A 25 -12.46 26.61 13.54
CA MET A 25 -13.84 26.18 13.80
C MET A 25 -13.95 24.66 14.00
N PRO A 26 -15.00 24.20 14.73
CA PRO A 26 -15.21 22.80 15.01
C PRO A 26 -15.25 21.96 13.74
N ALA A 27 -14.66 20.77 13.81
CA ALA A 27 -14.91 19.68 12.89
C ALA A 27 -16.42 19.45 12.83
N ALA A 28 -17.06 20.01 11.79
CA ALA A 28 -18.38 19.61 11.40
C ALA A 28 -18.24 18.18 10.90
N PHE A 29 -18.52 17.23 11.80
CA PHE A 29 -18.91 15.89 11.41
C PHE A 29 -19.91 16.06 10.26
N ALA A 30 -19.59 15.47 9.10
CA ALA A 30 -20.49 15.45 7.96
C ALA A 30 -21.73 14.65 8.37
N GLN A 31 -22.69 15.32 9.00
CA GLN A 31 -24.06 14.87 9.03
C GLN A 31 -24.49 14.84 7.58
N THR A 32 -24.68 13.64 7.03
CA THR A 32 -25.30 13.45 5.73
C THR A 32 -26.63 14.20 5.76
N THR A 33 -26.72 15.30 5.02
CA THR A 33 -27.98 16.03 4.89
C THR A 33 -29.02 15.04 4.36
N PRO A 34 -30.13 14.81 5.07
CA PRO A 34 -31.19 13.96 4.55
C PRO A 34 -31.65 14.50 3.20
N VAL A 35 -31.96 13.59 2.27
CA VAL A 35 -32.52 13.97 0.97
C VAL A 35 -33.75 14.84 1.24
N PRO A 36 -33.80 16.09 0.73
CA PRO A 36 -34.94 16.95 1.01
C PRO A 36 -36.20 16.33 0.43
N THR A 37 -37.17 16.02 1.28
CA THR A 37 -38.52 15.69 0.84
C THR A 37 -39.13 16.90 0.12
N PRO A 38 -39.81 16.71 -1.02
CA PRO A 38 -40.50 17.79 -1.71
C PRO A 38 -41.44 18.52 -0.75
N VAL A 39 -41.27 19.84 -0.62
CA VAL A 39 -42.07 20.68 0.28
C VAL A 39 -43.42 21.03 -0.36
N ASP A 40 -43.51 20.94 -1.68
CA ASP A 40 -44.69 21.31 -2.47
C ASP A 40 -45.19 20.09 -3.26
N PRO A 41 -46.45 19.64 -3.07
CA PRO A 41 -47.02 18.51 -3.80
C PRO A 41 -47.15 18.76 -5.31
N ASP A 42 -47.12 20.01 -5.77
CA ASP A 42 -47.15 20.38 -7.19
C ASP A 42 -45.75 20.59 -7.79
N GLN A 43 -44.69 20.38 -7.00
CA GLN A 43 -43.32 20.46 -7.49
C GLN A 43 -43.09 19.36 -8.53
N PRO A 44 -42.53 19.68 -9.73
CA PRO A 44 -42.20 18.64 -10.68
C PRO A 44 -41.29 17.62 -9.97
N PRO A 45 -41.52 16.31 -10.16
CA PRO A 45 -40.74 15.30 -9.48
C PRO A 45 -39.26 15.58 -9.72
N ALA A 46 -38.42 15.37 -8.70
CA ALA A 46 -36.98 15.34 -8.91
C ALA A 46 -36.73 14.43 -10.12
N LEU A 47 -35.90 14.88 -11.08
CA LEU A 47 -35.54 14.11 -12.26
C LEU A 47 -35.36 12.67 -11.83
N GLU A 48 -36.27 11.79 -12.28
CA GLU A 48 -36.16 10.37 -12.00
C GLU A 48 -34.78 9.98 -12.49
N VAL A 49 -33.88 9.66 -11.55
CA VAL A 49 -32.59 9.09 -11.91
C VAL A 49 -32.97 7.82 -12.65
N PRO A 50 -32.65 7.68 -13.94
CA PRO A 50 -33.05 6.51 -14.71
C PRO A 50 -32.61 5.29 -13.93
N VAL A 51 -33.53 4.32 -13.77
CA VAL A 51 -33.27 3.06 -13.08
C VAL A 51 -32.05 2.42 -13.76
N GLN A 52 -30.89 2.54 -13.13
CA GLN A 52 -29.67 1.92 -13.63
C GLN A 52 -29.68 0.43 -13.27
N PRO A 53 -29.03 -0.42 -14.08
CA PRO A 53 -28.79 -1.82 -13.74
C PRO A 53 -28.31 -1.96 -12.29
N GLY A 54 -28.90 -2.95 -11.59
CA GLY A 54 -29.05 -3.05 -10.13
C GLY A 54 -27.80 -2.85 -9.26
N PRO A 55 -27.97 -2.87 -7.92
CA PRO A 55 -26.90 -2.45 -7.03
C PRO A 55 -25.72 -3.43 -7.07
N ILE A 56 -24.61 -3.01 -7.69
CA ILE A 56 -23.31 -3.66 -7.60
C ILE A 56 -22.43 -2.97 -6.56
N SER A 57 -21.62 -3.76 -5.86
CA SER A 57 -20.51 -3.31 -5.03
C SER A 57 -19.29 -4.22 -5.29
N ALA A 58 -18.15 -3.66 -5.64
CA ALA A 58 -16.93 -4.42 -5.81
C ALA A 58 -15.70 -3.56 -5.50
N GLU A 59 -14.71 -4.19 -4.90
CA GLU A 59 -13.42 -3.60 -4.60
C GLU A 59 -12.35 -4.66 -4.76
N VAL A 60 -11.27 -4.34 -5.45
CA VAL A 60 -10.15 -5.26 -5.65
C VAL A 60 -8.83 -4.52 -5.62
N GLY A 61 -7.90 -5.08 -4.88
CA GLY A 61 -6.59 -4.51 -4.63
C GLY A 61 -5.50 -5.55 -4.87
N THR A 62 -4.42 -5.11 -5.51
CA THR A 62 -3.21 -5.92 -5.73
C THR A 62 -2.01 -5.05 -5.41
N GLY A 63 -1.23 -5.46 -4.41
CA GLY A 63 0.05 -4.84 -4.06
C GLY A 63 1.22 -5.67 -4.59
N ILE A 64 2.21 -5.04 -5.21
CA ILE A 64 3.45 -5.70 -5.63
C ILE A 64 4.20 -6.17 -4.40
N GLY A 65 4.39 -5.31 -3.40
CA GLY A 65 5.00 -5.74 -2.14
C GLY A 65 5.25 -4.63 -1.14
N VAL A 66 5.69 -5.04 0.05
CA VAL A 66 6.08 -4.15 1.13
C VAL A 66 7.42 -4.62 1.69
N VAL A 67 8.40 -3.72 1.76
CA VAL A 67 9.68 -3.95 2.43
C VAL A 67 9.63 -3.27 3.79
N ARG A 68 9.74 -4.06 4.87
CA ARG A 68 9.83 -3.58 6.25
C ARG A 68 11.21 -3.91 6.80
N VAL A 69 11.91 -2.88 7.27
CA VAL A 69 13.17 -3.05 8.01
C VAL A 69 12.85 -2.89 9.49
N LEU A 70 13.26 -3.88 10.28
CA LEU A 70 13.01 -3.94 11.73
C LEU A 70 11.53 -3.73 12.07
N PRO A 71 10.61 -4.57 11.53
CA PRO A 71 9.21 -4.53 11.92
C PRO A 71 9.04 -4.71 13.43
N GLY A 72 8.20 -3.85 14.04
CA GLY A 72 7.86 -3.97 15.46
C GLY A 72 8.88 -3.35 16.42
N THR A 73 9.82 -2.52 15.95
CA THR A 73 10.83 -1.89 16.81
C THR A 73 10.51 -0.46 17.21
N VAL A 74 9.70 0.27 16.43
CA VAL A 74 9.35 1.67 16.72
C VAL A 74 8.04 1.71 17.51
N PRO A 75 8.00 2.33 18.71
CA PRO A 75 6.74 2.56 19.42
C PRO A 75 5.74 3.32 18.54
N GLY A 76 4.47 2.97 18.60
CA GLY A 76 3.44 3.75 17.92
C GLY A 76 3.23 5.08 18.64
N GLU A 77 3.10 6.18 17.90
CA GLU A 77 2.68 7.46 18.50
C GLU A 77 1.15 7.47 18.67
N SER A 78 0.70 7.91 19.84
CA SER A 78 -0.72 8.14 20.13
C SER A 78 -1.00 9.64 20.18
N ILE A 79 -2.21 10.04 19.78
CA ILE A 79 -2.70 11.40 20.07
C ILE A 79 -3.01 11.55 21.56
N PHE A 80 -3.25 10.44 22.26
CA PHE A 80 -3.43 10.38 23.69
C PHE A 80 -2.06 10.27 24.38
N ASP A 81 -1.74 11.25 25.21
CA ASP A 81 -0.57 11.28 26.10
C ASP A 81 -0.78 10.32 27.28
N ASP A 82 -0.92 9.03 26.97
CA ASP A 82 -1.06 7.93 27.94
C ASP A 82 -0.02 6.85 27.62
N PRO A 83 1.06 6.75 28.42
CA PRO A 83 2.12 5.77 28.21
C PRO A 83 1.61 4.32 28.17
N ALA A 84 0.58 3.98 28.95
CA ALA A 84 0.03 2.63 28.96
C ALA A 84 -0.72 2.31 27.66
N TYR A 85 -1.31 3.33 27.04
CA TYR A 85 -1.93 3.22 25.73
C TYR A 85 -0.88 3.14 24.62
N GLU A 86 0.17 3.96 24.69
CA GLU A 86 1.30 3.91 23.75
C GLU A 86 2.01 2.54 23.76
N ASP A 87 2.22 1.94 24.94
CA ASP A 87 2.79 0.60 25.09
C ASP A 87 1.87 -0.51 24.52
N ALA A 88 0.55 -0.27 24.51
CA ALA A 88 -0.43 -1.18 23.93
C ALA A 88 -0.56 -1.02 22.40
N LEU A 89 -0.06 0.07 21.83
CA LEU A 89 -0.08 0.25 20.37
C LEU A 89 0.84 -0.76 19.70
N ARG A 90 0.39 -1.24 18.54
CA ARG A 90 1.20 -2.13 17.71
C ARG A 90 2.46 -1.37 17.27
N LYS A 91 3.62 -1.85 17.71
CA LYS A 91 4.90 -1.32 17.28
C LYS A 91 5.04 -1.37 15.75
N GLN A 92 5.62 -0.31 15.20
CA GLN A 92 5.77 -0.10 13.77
C GLN A 92 7.20 -0.42 13.31
N SER A 93 7.39 -0.53 12.00
CA SER A 93 8.71 -0.68 11.39
C SER A 93 9.46 0.64 11.36
N LEU A 94 10.80 0.57 11.46
CA LEU A 94 11.66 1.74 11.29
C LEU A 94 11.53 2.34 9.89
N ILE A 95 11.48 1.49 8.87
CA ILE A 95 11.29 1.86 7.47
C ILE A 95 10.26 0.90 6.86
N GLU A 96 9.22 1.45 6.23
CA GLU A 96 8.23 0.72 5.43
C GLU A 96 8.18 1.30 4.02
N LEU A 97 8.37 0.46 3.01
CA LEU A 97 8.32 0.85 1.61
C LEU A 97 7.24 0.02 0.92
N GLY A 98 6.17 0.69 0.51
CA GLY A 98 5.10 0.10 -0.29
C GLY A 98 5.43 0.19 -1.77
N LEU A 99 5.31 -0.92 -2.47
CA LEU A 99 5.64 -1.05 -3.88
C LEU A 99 4.37 -1.44 -4.64
N GLY A 100 4.07 -0.67 -5.69
CA GLY A 100 3.05 -0.94 -6.69
C GLY A 100 1.69 -1.37 -6.16
N LEU A 101 0.80 -0.42 -5.91
CA LEU A 101 -0.61 -0.69 -5.65
C LEU A 101 -1.41 -0.55 -6.95
N ALA A 102 -2.27 -1.51 -7.24
CA ALA A 102 -3.34 -1.40 -8.22
C ALA A 102 -4.67 -1.63 -7.51
N LYS A 103 -5.57 -0.65 -7.53
CA LYS A 103 -6.85 -0.68 -6.84
C LYS A 103 -7.98 -0.31 -7.80
N SER A 104 -9.04 -1.10 -7.80
CA SER A 104 -10.25 -0.86 -8.56
C SER A 104 -11.47 -0.94 -7.65
N LYS A 105 -12.40 -0.02 -7.83
CA LYS A 105 -13.69 0.03 -7.12
C LYS A 105 -14.82 0.24 -8.12
N ALA A 106 -15.96 -0.43 -7.88
CA ALA A 106 -17.23 -0.16 -8.53
C ALA A 106 -18.35 -0.19 -7.48
N ASP A 107 -19.19 0.84 -7.43
CA ASP A 107 -20.24 0.97 -6.43
C ASP A 107 -21.40 1.79 -6.99
N SER A 108 -22.39 1.10 -7.52
CA SER A 108 -23.62 1.73 -8.04
C SER A 108 -24.42 2.48 -6.96
N GLY A 109 -24.23 2.14 -5.69
CA GLY A 109 -24.85 2.81 -4.54
C GLY A 109 -24.14 4.08 -4.11
N ALA A 110 -22.99 4.40 -4.72
CA ALA A 110 -22.24 5.61 -4.40
C ALA A 110 -23.07 6.87 -4.67
N TYR A 111 -23.08 7.77 -3.69
CA TYR A 111 -23.84 9.02 -3.76
C TYR A 111 -23.32 9.95 -4.85
N LEU A 112 -21.99 10.04 -4.97
CA LEU A 112 -21.34 10.87 -5.97
C LEU A 112 -21.10 10.05 -7.24
N ALA A 113 -21.49 10.58 -8.40
CA ALA A 113 -21.38 9.86 -9.67
C ALA A 113 -19.93 9.45 -10.00
N HIS A 114 -18.94 10.27 -9.61
CA HIS A 114 -17.51 9.96 -9.80
C HIS A 114 -16.98 8.85 -8.87
N GLU A 115 -17.71 8.48 -7.81
CA GLU A 115 -17.35 7.38 -6.91
C GLU A 115 -17.93 6.03 -7.37
N ARG A 116 -18.78 6.04 -8.41
CA ARG A 116 -19.42 4.82 -8.92
C ARG A 116 -18.44 3.85 -9.55
N ALA A 117 -17.39 4.35 -10.16
CA ALA A 117 -16.23 3.55 -10.52
C ALA A 117 -14.96 4.39 -10.42
N THR A 118 -13.97 3.82 -9.73
CA THR A 118 -12.67 4.45 -9.49
C THR A 118 -11.58 3.42 -9.74
N ALA A 119 -10.54 3.81 -10.44
CA ALA A 119 -9.31 3.06 -10.60
C ALA A 119 -8.15 3.90 -10.10
N GLU A 120 -7.24 3.28 -9.34
CA GLU A 120 -6.06 3.90 -8.76
C GLU A 120 -4.85 3.00 -8.96
N ALA A 121 -3.78 3.55 -9.50
CA ALA A 121 -2.48 2.90 -9.54
C ALA A 121 -1.47 3.81 -8.83
N ALA A 122 -0.81 3.28 -7.80
CA ALA A 122 0.25 3.96 -7.06
C ALA A 122 1.52 3.09 -7.11
N PRO A 123 2.42 3.33 -8.08
CA PRO A 123 3.60 2.49 -8.30
C PRO A 123 4.57 2.43 -7.11
N PHE A 124 4.55 3.41 -6.22
CA PHE A 124 5.46 3.49 -5.07
C PHE A 124 4.91 4.35 -3.93
N GLY A 125 5.20 3.97 -2.68
CA GLY A 125 4.96 4.77 -1.48
C GLY A 125 6.00 4.45 -0.39
N ALA A 126 6.30 5.42 0.47
CA ALA A 126 7.30 5.25 1.53
C ALA A 126 6.85 5.86 2.86
N ALA A 127 7.11 5.15 3.95
CA ALA A 127 6.90 5.57 5.33
C ALA A 127 8.19 5.36 6.13
N ILE A 128 8.57 6.36 6.94
CA ILE A 128 9.77 6.33 7.78
C ILE A 128 9.33 6.62 9.20
N GLY A 129 9.80 5.84 10.18
CA GLY A 129 9.52 6.09 11.60
C GLY A 129 8.03 6.09 11.95
N GLY A 130 7.21 5.32 11.23
CA GLY A 130 5.79 5.19 11.54
C GLY A 130 4.84 6.21 10.92
N TYR A 131 5.35 7.22 10.21
CA TYR A 131 4.51 8.20 9.52
C TYR A 131 3.70 7.60 8.37
N SER A 132 2.57 8.23 8.03
CA SER A 132 1.73 7.79 6.91
C SER A 132 2.52 7.74 5.59
N PRO A 133 2.32 6.71 4.75
CA PRO A 133 3.03 6.57 3.48
C PRO A 133 2.86 7.82 2.60
N GLN A 134 3.98 8.36 2.12
CA GLN A 134 4.00 9.39 1.09
C GLN A 134 4.07 8.71 -0.27
N VAL A 135 3.15 9.05 -1.17
CA VAL A 135 3.09 8.53 -2.54
C VAL A 135 3.66 9.61 -3.48
N PRO A 136 4.92 9.50 -3.93
CA PRO A 136 5.53 10.56 -4.72
C PRO A 136 4.97 10.57 -6.15
N GLY A 137 4.10 11.54 -6.45
CA GLY A 137 3.82 12.16 -7.76
C GLY A 137 3.40 11.28 -8.95
N ALA A 138 3.53 9.95 -8.86
CA ALA A 138 3.33 8.98 -9.92
C ALA A 138 2.09 8.11 -9.69
N SER A 139 1.23 8.47 -8.73
CA SER A 139 -0.09 7.88 -8.66
C SER A 139 -0.96 8.42 -9.79
N VAL A 140 -1.75 7.54 -10.38
CA VAL A 140 -2.80 7.90 -11.32
C VAL A 140 -4.12 7.42 -10.75
N VAL A 141 -5.09 8.32 -10.74
CA VAL A 141 -6.47 8.03 -10.34
C VAL A 141 -7.36 8.44 -11.50
N GLN A 142 -8.25 7.54 -11.91
CA GLN A 142 -9.32 7.84 -12.85
C GLN A 142 -10.66 7.49 -12.19
N THR A 143 -11.59 8.43 -12.26
CA THR A 143 -12.98 8.26 -11.84
C THR A 143 -13.87 8.21 -13.07
N ALA A 144 -14.97 7.47 -13.00
CA ALA A 144 -15.72 7.14 -14.20
C ALA A 144 -16.63 8.23 -14.81
N VAL A 145 -16.67 9.44 -14.24
CA VAL A 145 -17.46 10.55 -14.81
C VAL A 145 -16.53 11.67 -15.26
N PRO A 146 -16.51 12.02 -16.55
CA PRO A 146 -17.25 11.39 -17.67
C PRO A 146 -16.76 9.96 -18.01
N ASP A 147 -17.58 9.14 -18.68
CA ASP A 147 -17.14 7.78 -19.11
C ASP A 147 -15.87 7.88 -19.96
N HIS A 148 -14.79 7.23 -19.51
CA HIS A 148 -13.50 7.27 -20.18
C HIS A 148 -13.31 6.05 -21.09
N ALA A 149 -13.28 6.27 -22.40
CA ALA A 149 -13.00 5.20 -23.36
C ALA A 149 -11.57 4.64 -23.23
N GLU A 150 -10.62 5.47 -22.80
CA GLU A 150 -9.19 5.14 -22.71
C GLU A 150 -8.67 5.25 -21.26
N PRO A 151 -7.70 4.40 -20.87
CA PRO A 151 -7.04 4.49 -19.58
C PRO A 151 -6.16 5.75 -19.47
N THR A 152 -6.05 6.28 -18.25
CA THR A 152 -5.00 7.25 -17.93
C THR A 152 -3.75 6.49 -17.53
N VAL A 153 -2.60 6.84 -18.13
CA VAL A 153 -1.30 6.22 -17.84
C VAL A 153 -0.31 7.25 -17.34
N THR A 154 0.56 6.83 -16.43
CA THR A 154 1.68 7.62 -15.94
C THR A 154 2.92 6.74 -15.83
N GLY A 155 4.09 7.36 -15.93
CA GLY A 155 5.35 6.67 -15.77
C GLY A 155 6.40 7.61 -15.23
N VAL A 156 7.18 7.14 -14.26
CA VAL A 156 8.31 7.88 -13.73
C VAL A 156 9.53 6.97 -13.66
N ARG A 157 10.68 7.51 -14.04
CA ARG A 157 11.97 6.92 -13.69
C ARG A 157 12.51 7.73 -12.51
N PRO A 158 12.60 7.14 -11.30
CA PRO A 158 13.18 7.82 -10.17
C PRO A 158 14.60 8.33 -10.51
N PRO A 159 14.94 9.59 -10.20
CA PRO A 159 16.30 10.07 -10.36
C PRO A 159 17.22 9.37 -9.36
N ALA A 160 18.50 9.24 -9.72
CA ALA A 160 19.48 8.70 -8.79
C ALA A 160 19.55 9.54 -7.51
N SER A 161 19.60 8.89 -6.36
CA SER A 161 19.57 9.55 -5.05
C SER A 161 20.47 8.84 -4.02
N PRO A 162 20.85 9.51 -2.92
CA PRO A 162 21.51 8.81 -1.81
C PRO A 162 20.64 7.70 -1.19
N ALA A 163 19.30 7.79 -1.30
CA ALA A 163 18.39 6.76 -0.83
C ALA A 163 18.49 5.44 -1.64
N ASP A 164 19.11 5.49 -2.82
CA ASP A 164 19.39 4.30 -3.64
C ASP A 164 20.27 3.29 -2.89
N ALA A 165 21.06 3.76 -1.90
CA ALA A 165 21.81 2.90 -0.99
C ALA A 165 20.93 2.01 -0.11
N LEU A 166 19.67 2.37 0.11
CA LEU A 166 18.69 1.54 0.80
C LEU A 166 17.80 0.82 -0.20
N VAL A 167 17.23 1.56 -1.15
CA VAL A 167 16.33 1.03 -2.17
C VAL A 167 16.52 1.75 -3.50
N LYS A 168 16.83 0.98 -4.54
CA LYS A 168 16.91 1.42 -5.92
C LYS A 168 15.71 0.88 -6.69
N LEU A 169 15.02 1.78 -7.39
CA LEU A 169 13.84 1.47 -8.17
C LEU A 169 14.12 1.69 -9.66
N GLY A 170 13.62 0.78 -10.47
CA GLY A 170 13.58 0.92 -11.92
C GLY A 170 12.46 1.84 -12.39
N LEU A 171 12.07 1.66 -13.65
CA LEU A 171 10.91 2.35 -14.22
C LEU A 171 9.64 2.00 -13.43
N LEU A 172 8.88 3.01 -13.03
CA LEU A 172 7.58 2.88 -12.39
C LEU A 172 6.52 3.28 -13.40
N GLU A 173 5.53 2.44 -13.64
CA GLU A 173 4.37 2.79 -14.48
C GLU A 173 3.07 2.47 -13.75
N GLY A 174 2.06 3.28 -13.98
CA GLY A 174 0.71 3.09 -13.48
C GLY A 174 -0.31 3.35 -14.58
N SER A 175 -1.39 2.58 -14.59
CA SER A 175 -2.54 2.79 -15.45
C SER A 175 -3.84 2.69 -14.64
N ALA A 176 -4.75 3.62 -14.85
CA ALA A 176 -6.09 3.59 -14.27
C ALA A 176 -7.14 3.74 -15.38
N HIS A 177 -8.09 2.81 -15.43
CA HIS A 177 -9.23 2.81 -16.33
C HIS A 177 -10.52 2.72 -15.51
N ALA A 178 -11.39 3.72 -15.55
CA ALA A 178 -12.68 3.70 -14.89
C ALA A 178 -13.77 4.13 -15.86
N ARG A 179 -14.83 3.32 -15.94
CA ARG A 179 -15.92 3.48 -16.90
C ARG A 179 -17.27 3.38 -16.22
N TRP A 180 -18.18 4.24 -16.63
CA TRP A 180 -19.57 4.23 -16.17
C TRP A 180 -20.44 4.95 -17.18
N ASP A 181 -21.30 4.21 -17.87
CA ASP A 181 -22.19 4.81 -18.86
C ASP A 181 -23.42 5.41 -18.18
N ASP A 182 -23.88 6.57 -18.65
CA ASP A 182 -25.04 7.24 -18.06
C ASP A 182 -26.35 6.41 -18.18
N ARG A 183 -26.44 5.55 -19.20
CA ARG A 183 -27.62 4.71 -19.50
C ARG A 183 -27.42 3.26 -19.10
N LEU A 184 -26.27 2.68 -19.46
CA LEU A 184 -25.92 1.29 -19.20
C LEU A 184 -25.32 1.08 -17.80
N GLY A 185 -24.96 2.15 -17.10
CA GLY A 185 -24.37 2.09 -15.77
C GLY A 185 -23.11 1.20 -15.75
N PRO A 186 -23.07 0.15 -14.92
CA PRO A 186 -21.92 -0.76 -14.83
C PRO A 186 -21.81 -1.74 -15.99
N CYS A 187 -22.72 -1.73 -16.97
CA CYS A 187 -22.73 -2.67 -18.10
C CYS A 187 -21.74 -2.30 -19.22
N VAL A 188 -20.58 -1.78 -18.81
CA VAL A 188 -19.40 -1.48 -19.63
C VAL A 188 -18.27 -2.42 -19.24
N SER A 189 -17.28 -2.58 -20.12
CA SER A 189 -16.11 -3.42 -19.85
C SER A 189 -14.81 -2.69 -20.22
N PRO A 190 -13.80 -2.69 -19.33
CA PRO A 190 -13.92 -2.98 -17.89
C PRO A 190 -14.83 -1.94 -17.19
N ILE A 191 -15.34 -2.22 -15.98
CA ILE A 191 -15.96 -1.17 -15.14
C ILE A 191 -14.86 -0.34 -14.50
N SER A 192 -13.89 -1.03 -13.90
CA SER A 192 -12.72 -0.42 -13.30
C SER A 192 -11.54 -1.37 -13.45
N GLU A 193 -10.41 -0.86 -13.91
CA GLU A 193 -9.17 -1.60 -14.05
C GLU A 193 -7.99 -0.70 -13.66
N ALA A 194 -7.12 -1.21 -12.80
CA ALA A 194 -5.88 -0.56 -12.43
C ALA A 194 -4.72 -1.53 -12.66
N SER A 195 -3.57 -0.99 -13.10
CA SER A 195 -2.33 -1.75 -13.10
C SER A 195 -1.14 -0.90 -12.68
N SER A 196 -0.23 -1.49 -11.94
CA SER A 196 1.04 -0.89 -11.53
C SER A 196 2.16 -1.81 -11.97
N SER A 197 3.24 -1.27 -12.52
CA SER A 197 4.43 -2.02 -12.86
C SER A 197 5.69 -1.37 -12.29
N LEU A 198 6.66 -2.22 -11.97
CA LEU A 198 7.98 -1.85 -11.48
C LEU A 198 9.01 -2.61 -12.31
N GLY A 199 9.84 -1.89 -13.07
CA GLY A 199 10.81 -2.50 -13.98
C GLY A 199 11.93 -3.27 -13.28
N SER A 200 12.36 -2.80 -12.11
CA SER A 200 13.30 -3.51 -11.24
C SER A 200 13.29 -2.96 -9.82
N LEU A 201 13.73 -3.76 -8.85
CA LEU A 201 13.88 -3.38 -7.44
C LEU A 201 15.20 -3.91 -6.92
N SER A 202 15.94 -3.10 -6.17
CA SER A 202 17.00 -3.61 -5.30
C SER A 202 16.84 -2.97 -3.92
N ALA A 203 16.80 -3.77 -2.86
CA ALA A 203 16.51 -3.28 -1.52
C ALA A 203 17.38 -3.95 -0.43
N VAL A 204 17.49 -3.25 0.69
CA VAL A 204 18.14 -3.71 1.93
C VAL A 204 19.61 -4.06 1.69
N ASN A 205 20.41 -3.05 1.32
CA ASN A 205 21.86 -3.21 1.13
C ASN A 205 22.66 -3.00 2.44
N VAL A 206 22.03 -2.40 3.44
CA VAL A 206 22.56 -2.16 4.79
C VAL A 206 21.40 -2.33 5.77
N LEU A 207 21.66 -2.90 6.95
CA LEU A 207 20.75 -2.91 8.09
C LEU A 207 21.23 -1.86 9.11
N PRO A 208 20.85 -0.58 8.97
CA PRO A 208 21.51 0.54 9.67
C PRO A 208 21.36 0.57 11.19
N ALA A 209 20.45 -0.23 11.77
CA ALA A 209 20.27 -0.30 13.22
C ALA A 209 21.01 -1.49 13.87
N LEU A 210 21.70 -2.31 13.07
CA LEU A 210 22.56 -3.34 13.63
C LEU A 210 23.94 -2.74 13.94
N PRO A 211 24.60 -3.22 15.00
CA PRO A 211 25.92 -2.75 15.38
C PRO A 211 26.96 -2.99 14.28
N ASP A 212 27.80 -1.98 14.08
CA ASP A 212 28.86 -2.01 13.07
C ASP A 212 30.21 -2.53 13.62
N GLY A 213 30.33 -2.63 14.95
CA GLY A 213 31.58 -3.01 15.62
C GLY A 213 31.44 -4.24 16.54
N PRO A 214 32.48 -5.08 16.65
CA PRO A 214 32.46 -6.30 17.47
C PRO A 214 32.16 -6.02 18.95
N GLN A 215 32.57 -4.87 19.49
CA GLN A 215 32.24 -4.45 20.86
C GLN A 215 30.74 -4.27 21.08
N GLN A 216 30.04 -3.70 20.11
CA GLN A 216 28.59 -3.48 20.19
C GLN A 216 27.81 -4.79 20.01
N VAL A 217 28.38 -5.75 19.27
CA VAL A 217 27.82 -7.11 19.18
C VAL A 217 27.90 -7.83 20.53
N SER A 218 29.04 -7.76 21.22
CA SER A 218 29.20 -8.34 22.56
C SER A 218 28.25 -7.72 23.60
N GLU A 219 27.87 -6.45 23.43
CA GLU A 219 26.90 -5.78 24.29
C GLU A 219 25.46 -6.32 24.10
N LEU A 220 25.10 -6.74 22.89
CA LEU A 220 23.79 -7.34 22.57
C LEU A 220 23.64 -8.78 23.07
N LEU A 221 24.75 -9.50 23.27
CA LEU A 221 24.70 -10.86 23.80
C LEU A 221 24.30 -10.85 25.29
N PRO A 222 23.46 -11.81 25.72
CA PRO A 222 23.17 -12.05 27.14
C PRO A 222 24.47 -12.14 27.93
N ALA A 223 24.50 -11.60 29.16
CA ALA A 223 25.72 -11.55 29.98
C ALA A 223 26.39 -12.92 30.18
N GLU A 224 25.57 -13.99 30.19
CA GLU A 224 25.99 -15.39 30.34
C GLU A 224 26.69 -15.96 29.09
N GLN A 225 26.47 -15.35 27.91
CA GLN A 225 27.04 -15.75 26.62
C GLN A 225 28.21 -14.86 26.17
N ARG A 226 28.51 -13.77 26.89
CA ARG A 226 29.60 -12.84 26.52
C ARG A 226 30.99 -13.48 26.54
N ASP A 227 31.19 -14.47 27.40
CA ASP A 227 32.44 -15.23 27.51
C ASP A 227 32.39 -16.56 26.74
N ALA A 228 31.29 -16.84 26.03
CA ALA A 228 31.17 -18.05 25.22
C ALA A 228 32.10 -17.97 23.99
N PRO A 229 32.62 -19.10 23.49
CA PRO A 229 33.42 -19.14 22.25
C PRO A 229 32.66 -18.56 21.04
N GLU A 230 31.34 -18.53 21.10
CA GLU A 230 30.43 -17.93 20.12
C GLU A 230 30.55 -16.38 20.07
N ALA A 231 30.79 -15.74 21.22
CA ALA A 231 31.08 -14.30 21.29
C ALA A 231 32.46 -13.96 20.71
N ALA A 232 33.43 -14.87 20.82
CA ALA A 232 34.74 -14.73 20.18
C ALA A 232 34.62 -14.85 18.64
N LEU A 233 33.80 -15.78 18.15
CA LEU A 233 33.47 -15.93 16.72
C LEU A 233 32.78 -14.69 16.14
N ALA A 234 31.92 -14.01 16.92
CA ALA A 234 31.34 -12.74 16.51
C ALA A 234 32.39 -11.61 16.38
N GLY A 235 33.46 -11.66 17.17
CA GLY A 235 34.62 -10.76 17.05
C GLY A 235 35.52 -11.04 15.83
N GLU A 236 35.43 -12.25 15.26
CA GLU A 236 36.24 -12.73 14.13
C GLU A 236 35.48 -12.76 12.80
N MET A 237 34.24 -12.26 12.75
CA MET A 237 33.48 -12.17 11.50
C MET A 237 34.20 -11.25 10.48
N PRO A 238 34.22 -11.63 9.19
CA PRO A 238 34.88 -10.83 8.15
C PRO A 238 34.20 -9.47 7.87
N GLY A 239 33.03 -9.20 8.45
CA GLY A 239 32.30 -7.94 8.34
C GLY A 239 31.34 -7.67 9.50
N SER A 240 30.73 -6.49 9.52
CA SER A 240 29.77 -6.12 10.58
C SER A 240 28.44 -6.87 10.50
N LEU A 241 27.70 -6.94 11.61
CA LEU A 241 26.34 -7.49 11.63
C LEU A 241 25.38 -6.67 10.77
N ALA A 242 25.58 -5.35 10.67
CA ALA A 242 24.83 -4.50 9.73
C ALA A 242 24.98 -4.91 8.27
N ARG A 243 26.02 -5.69 7.95
CA ARG A 243 26.28 -6.28 6.64
C ARG A 243 26.14 -7.80 6.63
N LEU A 244 25.50 -8.38 7.66
CA LEU A 244 25.36 -9.82 7.84
C LEU A 244 26.71 -10.56 7.67
N GLY A 245 27.76 -10.09 8.36
CA GLY A 245 29.08 -10.71 8.28
C GLY A 245 29.76 -10.53 6.92
N GLY A 246 29.39 -9.50 6.15
CA GLY A 246 29.94 -9.21 4.82
C GLY A 246 29.14 -9.79 3.64
N LEU A 247 27.98 -10.42 3.90
CA LEU A 247 27.05 -10.84 2.85
C LEU A 247 26.41 -9.65 2.12
N LEU A 248 26.25 -8.51 2.80
CA LEU A 248 25.74 -7.29 2.18
C LEU A 248 26.91 -6.37 1.81
N SER A 249 26.83 -5.71 0.65
CA SER A 249 27.93 -4.86 0.16
C SER A 249 28.16 -3.62 1.01
N GLY A 250 27.17 -3.20 1.79
CA GLY A 250 27.32 -2.06 2.68
C GLY A 250 27.17 -0.69 2.00
N GLY A 251 26.71 -0.65 0.74
CA GLY A 251 26.70 0.56 -0.09
C GLY A 251 25.63 0.57 -1.17
N ALA A 252 25.73 1.55 -2.10
CA ALA A 252 24.79 1.67 -3.20
C ALA A 252 24.80 0.42 -4.10
N PRO A 253 23.64 -0.17 -4.41
CA PRO A 253 23.56 -1.32 -5.28
C PRO A 253 24.00 -0.94 -6.68
N THR A 254 24.72 -1.85 -7.32
CA THR A 254 25.06 -1.75 -8.73
C THR A 254 23.79 -1.79 -9.59
N GLU A 255 23.88 -1.51 -10.89
CA GLU A 255 22.72 -1.68 -11.78
C GLU A 255 22.19 -3.11 -11.84
N SER A 256 23.04 -4.11 -11.58
CA SER A 256 22.63 -5.52 -11.50
C SER A 256 22.01 -5.89 -10.15
N GLY A 257 21.93 -4.97 -9.18
CA GLY A 257 21.49 -5.25 -7.82
C GLY A 257 22.50 -6.10 -7.03
N ALA A 258 23.75 -6.20 -7.50
CA ALA A 258 24.78 -6.93 -6.75
C ALA A 258 25.06 -6.23 -5.41
N GLY A 259 25.11 -7.01 -4.34
CA GLY A 259 25.28 -6.57 -2.96
C GLY A 259 23.99 -6.33 -2.18
N SER A 260 22.83 -6.48 -2.82
CA SER A 260 21.51 -6.32 -2.18
C SER A 260 21.02 -7.62 -1.54
N LEU A 261 20.37 -7.50 -0.37
CA LEU A 261 19.64 -8.62 0.21
C LEU A 261 18.50 -9.06 -0.70
N LEU A 262 17.81 -8.11 -1.32
CA LEU A 262 16.68 -8.35 -2.22
C LEU A 262 16.93 -7.67 -3.56
N ASN A 263 16.78 -8.41 -4.64
CA ASN A 263 16.84 -7.88 -5.99
C ASN A 263 15.76 -8.54 -6.86
N VAL A 264 14.95 -7.73 -7.53
CA VAL A 264 13.95 -8.15 -8.51
C VAL A 264 14.40 -7.60 -9.86
N PRO A 265 15.06 -8.42 -10.69
CA PRO A 265 15.74 -7.94 -11.89
C PRO A 265 14.77 -7.67 -13.05
N ASP A 266 13.61 -8.35 -13.04
CA ASP A 266 12.63 -8.31 -14.10
C ASP A 266 11.44 -7.44 -13.69
N ALA A 267 10.65 -7.03 -14.70
CA ALA A 267 9.45 -6.25 -14.45
C ALA A 267 8.44 -7.04 -13.61
N VAL A 268 7.92 -6.38 -12.58
CA VAL A 268 6.83 -6.87 -11.73
C VAL A 268 5.56 -6.11 -12.10
N ARG A 269 4.43 -6.80 -12.15
CA ARG A 269 3.14 -6.18 -12.47
C ARG A 269 2.08 -6.62 -11.47
N ALA A 270 1.30 -5.65 -11.00
CA ALA A 270 0.06 -5.86 -10.26
C ALA A 270 -1.12 -5.38 -11.12
N GLN A 271 -2.19 -6.15 -11.18
CA GLN A 271 -3.40 -5.82 -11.93
C GLN A 271 -4.64 -6.12 -11.10
N SER A 272 -5.57 -5.18 -11.11
CA SER A 272 -6.85 -5.23 -10.41
C SER A 272 -7.93 -4.89 -11.42
N ARG A 273 -8.96 -5.74 -11.57
CA ARG A 273 -10.02 -5.56 -12.57
C ARG A 273 -11.40 -5.93 -12.02
N ILE A 274 -12.38 -5.10 -12.33
CA ILE A 274 -13.80 -5.32 -12.05
C ILE A 274 -14.57 -5.30 -13.37
N GLU A 275 -15.40 -6.30 -13.57
CA GLU A 275 -16.27 -6.43 -14.74
C GLU A 275 -17.54 -7.21 -14.43
N LEU A 276 -18.54 -7.09 -15.32
CA LEU A 276 -19.70 -7.97 -15.32
C LEU A 276 -19.47 -9.14 -16.27
N VAL A 277 -19.83 -10.34 -15.82
CA VAL A 277 -19.58 -11.59 -16.55
C VAL A 277 -20.84 -12.43 -16.66
N ASP A 278 -20.99 -13.14 -17.77
CA ASP A 278 -22.12 -14.05 -17.95
C ASP A 278 -21.98 -15.29 -17.05
N VAL A 279 -23.09 -15.68 -16.43
CA VAL A 279 -23.18 -16.88 -15.59
C VAL A 279 -23.99 -17.94 -16.34
N PRO A 280 -23.45 -19.15 -16.56
CA PRO A 280 -24.21 -20.21 -17.23
C PRO A 280 -25.55 -20.48 -16.53
N GLY A 281 -26.65 -20.39 -17.29
CA GLY A 281 -28.00 -20.65 -16.78
C GLY A 281 -28.67 -19.48 -16.05
N SER A 282 -28.03 -18.31 -15.93
CA SER A 282 -28.64 -17.09 -15.39
C SER A 282 -28.97 -16.08 -16.49
N ALA A 283 -30.03 -15.30 -16.29
CA ALA A 283 -30.34 -14.13 -17.11
C ALA A 283 -29.55 -12.88 -16.67
N GLY A 284 -29.15 -12.82 -15.39
CA GLY A 284 -28.33 -11.74 -14.85
C GLY A 284 -26.84 -12.04 -14.95
N LYS A 285 -26.03 -10.99 -15.05
CA LYS A 285 -24.56 -11.07 -15.00
C LYS A 285 -24.07 -11.10 -13.56
N ALA A 286 -22.97 -11.80 -13.32
CA ALA A 286 -22.24 -11.73 -12.06
C ALA A 286 -21.27 -10.55 -12.04
N VAL A 287 -20.96 -10.07 -10.84
CA VAL A 287 -19.87 -9.12 -10.61
C VAL A 287 -18.60 -9.92 -10.36
N ARG A 288 -17.58 -9.72 -11.19
CA ARG A 288 -16.27 -10.38 -11.07
C ARG A 288 -15.21 -9.36 -10.68
N ALA A 289 -14.54 -9.61 -9.56
CA ALA A 289 -13.38 -8.87 -9.07
C ALA A 289 -12.13 -9.77 -9.19
N THR A 290 -11.15 -9.36 -9.98
CA THR A 290 -9.94 -10.15 -10.26
C THR A 290 -8.68 -9.37 -9.85
N SER A 291 -7.87 -9.99 -9.00
CA SER A 291 -6.53 -9.56 -8.63
C SER A 291 -5.51 -10.53 -9.24
N ALA A 292 -4.50 -10.01 -9.92
CA ALA A 292 -3.43 -10.81 -10.52
C ALA A 292 -2.08 -10.13 -10.35
N MET A 293 -1.04 -10.91 -10.05
CA MET A 293 0.33 -10.43 -9.99
C MET A 293 1.23 -11.26 -10.89
N GLN A 294 2.11 -10.57 -11.61
CA GLN A 294 3.15 -11.17 -12.43
C GLN A 294 4.51 -10.82 -11.86
N LEU A 295 5.29 -11.85 -11.54
CA LEU A 295 6.65 -11.77 -11.04
C LEU A 295 7.39 -12.96 -11.62
N ALA A 296 8.56 -12.75 -12.24
CA ALA A 296 9.30 -13.85 -12.84
C ALA A 296 10.27 -14.48 -11.83
N SER A 297 11.09 -13.66 -11.19
CA SER A 297 12.10 -14.13 -10.24
C SER A 297 12.45 -13.08 -9.20
N VAL A 298 12.88 -13.55 -8.04
CA VAL A 298 13.49 -12.75 -6.98
C VAL A 298 14.87 -13.34 -6.71
N ARG A 299 15.87 -12.48 -6.55
CA ARG A 299 17.22 -12.86 -6.14
C ARG A 299 17.47 -12.35 -4.74
N LEU A 300 17.95 -13.23 -3.88
CA LEU A 300 18.35 -12.91 -2.53
C LEU A 300 19.86 -12.98 -2.41
N LEU A 301 20.48 -12.05 -1.68
CA LEU A 301 21.93 -11.94 -1.56
C LEU A 301 22.61 -11.86 -2.95
N SER A 302 22.03 -11.04 -3.82
CA SER A 302 22.37 -10.94 -5.24
C SER A 302 23.85 -10.58 -5.42
N GLY A 303 24.56 -11.27 -6.30
CA GLY A 303 25.99 -11.09 -6.57
C GLY A 303 26.94 -11.67 -5.52
N THR A 304 26.43 -12.40 -4.52
CA THR A 304 27.28 -13.12 -3.54
C THR A 304 27.42 -14.60 -3.92
N PRO A 305 28.42 -15.34 -3.38
CA PRO A 305 28.49 -16.79 -3.51
C PRO A 305 27.27 -17.52 -2.93
N GLN A 306 26.50 -16.86 -2.06
CA GLN A 306 25.31 -17.40 -1.41
C GLN A 306 24.00 -16.97 -2.10
N GLU A 307 24.06 -16.40 -3.31
CA GLU A 307 22.88 -15.93 -4.04
C GLU A 307 21.83 -17.04 -4.14
N LEU A 308 20.63 -16.75 -3.65
CA LEU A 308 19.46 -17.58 -3.83
C LEU A 308 18.60 -16.99 -4.93
N ARG A 309 18.12 -17.86 -5.81
CA ARG A 309 17.14 -17.51 -6.84
C ARG A 309 15.81 -18.15 -6.49
N VAL A 310 14.77 -17.32 -6.38
CA VAL A 310 13.38 -17.72 -6.17
C VAL A 310 12.65 -17.47 -7.49
N ASP A 311 12.40 -18.53 -8.25
CA ASP A 311 11.63 -18.46 -9.49
C ASP A 311 10.15 -18.67 -9.19
N VAL A 312 9.30 -17.79 -9.74
CA VAL A 312 7.85 -17.92 -9.66
C VAL A 312 7.39 -18.69 -10.89
N VAL A 313 6.92 -19.92 -10.67
CA VAL A 313 6.55 -20.84 -11.75
C VAL A 313 5.09 -20.65 -12.19
N SER A 314 4.22 -20.27 -11.26
CA SER A 314 2.81 -19.94 -11.54
C SER A 314 2.45 -18.58 -10.97
N GLU A 315 1.71 -17.79 -11.76
CA GLU A 315 1.24 -16.46 -11.38
C GLU A 315 0.11 -16.57 -10.35
N PRO A 316 0.19 -15.87 -9.20
CA PRO A 316 -0.91 -15.84 -8.24
C PRO A 316 -2.09 -15.04 -8.80
N LYS A 317 -3.28 -15.64 -8.73
CA LYS A 317 -4.51 -15.00 -9.18
C LYS A 317 -5.64 -15.26 -8.20
N LEU A 318 -6.32 -14.19 -7.78
CA LEU A 318 -7.48 -14.24 -6.92
C LEU A 318 -8.69 -13.68 -7.67
N THR A 319 -9.72 -14.49 -7.86
CA THR A 319 -10.95 -14.10 -8.54
C THR A 319 -12.13 -14.32 -7.61
N VAL A 320 -12.91 -13.26 -7.37
CA VAL A 320 -14.16 -13.34 -6.60
C VAL A 320 -15.30 -13.05 -7.57
N THR A 321 -16.24 -13.99 -7.67
CA THR A 321 -17.42 -13.87 -8.54
C THR A 321 -18.68 -13.90 -7.69
N ALA A 322 -19.40 -12.77 -7.63
CA ALA A 322 -20.67 -12.67 -6.92
C ALA A 322 -21.83 -12.70 -7.92
N THR A 323 -22.72 -13.67 -7.74
CA THR A 323 -23.89 -13.91 -8.61
C THR A 323 -25.17 -13.32 -8.06
N GLY A 324 -25.16 -12.86 -6.80
CA GLY A 324 -26.37 -12.46 -6.07
C GLY A 324 -26.96 -13.58 -5.23
N ASP A 325 -26.39 -14.79 -5.31
CA ASP A 325 -26.74 -15.94 -4.48
C ASP A 325 -25.44 -16.51 -3.88
N PRO A 326 -25.32 -16.63 -2.54
CA PRO A 326 -24.13 -17.20 -1.92
C PRO A 326 -23.85 -18.64 -2.35
N GLU A 327 -24.86 -19.43 -2.74
CA GLU A 327 -24.66 -20.82 -3.19
C GLU A 327 -24.00 -20.93 -4.56
N THR A 328 -24.13 -19.89 -5.40
CA THR A 328 -23.54 -19.85 -6.75
C THR A 328 -22.40 -18.84 -6.90
N SER A 329 -22.05 -18.13 -5.82
CA SER A 329 -20.90 -17.22 -5.79
C SER A 329 -19.62 -17.99 -5.46
N THR A 330 -18.48 -17.59 -6.04
CA THR A 330 -17.22 -18.34 -5.94
C THR A 330 -16.04 -17.45 -5.58
N VAL A 331 -15.08 -18.05 -4.87
CA VAL A 331 -13.72 -17.54 -4.72
C VAL A 331 -12.77 -18.56 -5.34
N ASP A 332 -12.11 -18.14 -6.43
CA ASP A 332 -11.13 -18.94 -7.15
C ASP A 332 -9.74 -18.36 -6.88
N TYR A 333 -8.87 -19.16 -6.25
CA TYR A 333 -7.49 -18.78 -5.97
C TYR A 333 -6.50 -19.75 -6.61
N GLU A 334 -5.64 -19.22 -7.48
CA GLU A 334 -4.51 -19.92 -8.05
C GLU A 334 -3.27 -19.63 -7.19
N ALA A 335 -2.90 -20.59 -6.35
CA ALA A 335 -1.73 -20.47 -5.49
C ALA A 335 -0.43 -20.49 -6.33
N PRO A 336 0.57 -19.67 -5.96
CA PRO A 336 1.85 -19.66 -6.64
C PRO A 336 2.68 -20.90 -6.30
N VAL A 337 3.55 -21.28 -7.23
CA VAL A 337 4.60 -22.26 -7.01
C VAL A 337 5.94 -21.55 -7.11
N LEU A 338 6.72 -21.59 -6.03
CA LEU A 338 8.05 -20.99 -5.96
C LEU A 338 9.11 -22.08 -5.99
N ARG A 339 10.14 -21.90 -6.82
CA ARG A 339 11.34 -22.75 -6.81
C ARG A 339 12.52 -21.97 -6.29
N VAL A 340 13.10 -22.45 -5.19
CA VAL A 340 14.26 -21.84 -4.58
C VAL A 340 15.50 -22.63 -4.98
N SER A 341 16.48 -21.97 -5.57
CA SER A 341 17.72 -22.59 -6.01
C SER A 341 18.95 -21.76 -5.62
N GLN A 342 20.09 -22.43 -5.52
CA GLN A 342 21.39 -21.82 -5.24
C GLN A 342 22.45 -22.47 -6.13
N GLY A 343 23.25 -21.66 -6.83
CA GLY A 343 24.29 -22.18 -7.73
C GLY A 343 23.77 -23.15 -8.80
N GLY A 344 22.51 -22.99 -9.24
CA GLY A 344 21.85 -23.88 -10.20
C GLY A 344 21.30 -25.19 -9.61
N ARG A 345 21.45 -25.43 -8.30
CA ARG A 345 20.84 -26.57 -7.60
C ARG A 345 19.55 -26.14 -6.92
N GLU A 346 18.47 -26.87 -7.17
CA GLU A 346 17.20 -26.69 -6.45
C GLU A 346 17.36 -27.08 -4.98
N LEU A 347 16.96 -26.19 -4.07
CA LEU A 347 16.99 -26.38 -2.63
C LEU A 347 15.62 -26.83 -2.10
N VAL A 348 14.56 -26.10 -2.49
CA VAL A 348 13.19 -26.34 -2.03
C VAL A 348 12.18 -25.81 -3.05
N VAL A 349 11.02 -26.47 -3.10
CA VAL A 349 9.82 -26.00 -3.82
C VAL A 349 8.77 -25.65 -2.78
N ILE A 350 8.19 -24.45 -2.90
CA ILE A 350 7.15 -23.94 -2.01
C ILE A 350 5.87 -23.87 -2.83
N ASP A 351 4.82 -24.53 -2.37
CA ASP A 351 3.52 -24.63 -3.03
C ASP A 351 2.40 -24.74 -1.99
N ALA A 352 1.15 -24.86 -2.42
CA ALA A 352 0.01 -24.91 -1.51
C ALA A 352 0.06 -26.11 -0.53
N ALA A 353 0.79 -27.19 -0.87
CA ALA A 353 0.96 -28.35 0.00
C ALA A 353 2.12 -28.17 0.99
N ASN A 354 3.14 -27.40 0.63
CA ASN A 354 4.30 -27.08 1.44
C ASN A 354 4.51 -25.55 1.46
N PRO A 355 3.68 -24.81 2.22
CA PRO A 355 3.59 -23.35 2.07
C PRO A 355 4.73 -22.59 2.74
N THR A 356 5.62 -23.27 3.46
CA THR A 356 6.73 -22.64 4.21
C THR A 356 8.03 -23.42 4.02
N ALA A 357 9.14 -22.69 3.99
CA ALA A 357 10.48 -23.26 4.00
C ALA A 357 11.44 -22.35 4.78
N ASP A 358 12.24 -22.96 5.65
CA ASP A 358 13.25 -22.30 6.44
C ASP A 358 14.64 -22.66 5.90
N LEU A 359 15.41 -21.65 5.50
CA LEU A 359 16.79 -21.81 5.08
C LEU A 359 17.71 -21.24 6.17
N PRO A 360 18.48 -22.08 6.87
CA PRO A 360 19.33 -21.60 7.95
C PRO A 360 20.50 -20.79 7.38
N ILE A 361 20.94 -19.80 8.15
CA ILE A 361 22.09 -18.94 7.88
C ILE A 361 23.08 -19.14 9.00
N GLY A 362 24.33 -19.44 8.67
CA GLY A 362 25.30 -19.71 9.70
C GLY A 362 26.73 -19.37 9.33
N LEU A 363 27.54 -19.09 10.35
CA LEU A 363 28.97 -18.88 10.18
C LEU A 363 29.70 -20.21 10.09
N PRO A 364 30.54 -20.42 9.08
CA PRO A 364 31.43 -21.59 9.06
C PRO A 364 32.46 -21.49 10.19
N GLY A 365 32.89 -22.65 10.71
CA GLY A 365 33.75 -22.73 11.90
C GLY A 365 35.21 -22.29 11.74
N ALA A 366 35.60 -21.67 10.61
CA ALA A 366 36.93 -21.15 10.38
C ALA A 366 36.92 -19.60 10.36
N PRO A 367 37.91 -18.93 10.99
CA PRO A 367 37.97 -17.47 11.04
C PRO A 367 38.05 -16.84 9.64
N GLY A 368 37.29 -15.76 9.42
CA GLY A 368 37.33 -14.96 8.18
C GLY A 368 36.55 -15.55 6.99
N GLU A 369 35.89 -16.69 7.14
CA GLU A 369 35.00 -17.23 6.11
C GLU A 369 33.62 -16.54 6.12
N LEU A 370 33.03 -16.39 4.93
CA LEU A 370 31.71 -15.76 4.77
C LEU A 370 30.60 -16.68 5.31
N PRO A 371 29.49 -16.13 5.85
CA PRO A 371 28.35 -16.94 6.23
C PRO A 371 27.79 -17.75 5.05
N VAL A 372 27.24 -18.92 5.36
CA VAL A 372 26.66 -19.87 4.40
C VAL A 372 25.13 -19.93 4.60
N VAL A 373 24.39 -20.05 3.50
CA VAL A 373 22.92 -20.16 3.51
C VAL A 373 22.47 -21.50 2.94
N GLY A 374 21.59 -22.20 3.65
CA GLY A 374 20.95 -23.44 3.20
C GLY A 374 21.34 -24.70 3.97
N PRO A 375 20.87 -25.88 3.56
CA PRO A 375 20.93 -27.11 4.37
C PRO A 375 22.33 -27.74 4.50
N ALA A 376 23.35 -27.19 3.83
CA ALA A 376 24.71 -27.72 3.84
C ALA A 376 25.57 -27.19 5.01
N LEU A 377 24.94 -26.66 6.07
CA LEU A 377 25.64 -26.26 7.28
C LEU A 377 26.16 -27.52 8.00
N ASN A 378 27.48 -27.70 8.02
CA ASN A 378 28.14 -28.74 8.82
C ASN A 378 27.84 -28.54 10.32
N GLU A 379 28.06 -29.55 11.17
CA GLU A 379 27.80 -29.54 12.63
C GLU A 379 28.59 -28.48 13.45
N ARG A 380 29.35 -27.57 12.82
CA ARG A 380 30.19 -26.55 13.48
C ARG A 380 29.87 -25.14 13.00
N VAL A 381 28.60 -24.78 13.07
CA VAL A 381 28.11 -23.50 12.54
C VAL A 381 27.39 -22.73 13.63
N LEU A 382 27.79 -21.48 13.85
CA LEU A 382 27.03 -20.55 14.68
C LEU A 382 25.76 -20.17 13.93
N ASP A 383 24.60 -20.50 14.49
CA ASP A 383 23.30 -20.07 13.97
C ASP A 383 23.13 -18.56 14.17
N ILE A 384 23.25 -17.82 13.08
CA ILE A 384 23.06 -16.37 13.08
C ILE A 384 21.63 -15.99 12.63
N GLY A 385 20.85 -16.93 12.10
CA GLY A 385 19.47 -16.69 11.72
C GLY A 385 18.88 -17.67 10.71
N VAL A 386 17.62 -17.42 10.39
CA VAL A 386 16.86 -18.20 9.42
C VAL A 386 16.24 -17.27 8.40
N LEU A 387 16.38 -17.63 7.13
CA LEU A 387 15.63 -17.05 6.03
C LEU A 387 14.37 -17.88 5.83
N ARG A 388 13.24 -17.37 6.34
CA ARG A 388 11.94 -18.02 6.18
C ARG A 388 11.25 -17.50 4.93
N LEU A 389 10.90 -18.42 4.05
CA LEU A 389 10.10 -18.20 2.85
C LEU A 389 8.72 -18.82 3.07
N SER A 390 7.65 -18.11 2.71
CA SER A 390 6.30 -18.67 2.79
C SER A 390 5.38 -18.13 1.71
N ILE A 391 4.36 -18.89 1.31
CA ILE A 391 3.28 -18.43 0.43
C ILE A 391 1.93 -18.47 1.16
N GLY A 392 1.02 -17.61 0.72
CA GLY A 392 -0.44 -17.69 0.88
C GLY A 392 -1.04 -18.12 2.22
N GLU A 393 -1.83 -17.20 2.79
CA GLU A 393 -3.03 -17.56 3.56
C GLU A 393 -4.24 -17.08 2.74
N LEU A 394 -5.02 -18.01 2.18
CA LEU A 394 -6.31 -17.68 1.57
C LEU A 394 -7.32 -17.46 2.71
N THR A 395 -7.89 -16.27 2.78
CA THR A 395 -9.05 -15.98 3.63
C THR A 395 -10.26 -15.77 2.75
N GLU A 396 -11.39 -16.34 3.14
CA GLU A 396 -12.66 -16.22 2.43
C GLU A 396 -13.78 -15.94 3.44
N GLU A 397 -14.67 -15.02 3.09
CA GLU A 397 -15.84 -14.68 3.89
C GLU A 397 -17.02 -14.38 2.97
N ALA A 398 -18.14 -15.05 3.20
CA ALA A 398 -19.42 -14.78 2.56
C ALA A 398 -20.32 -13.98 3.51
N GLN A 399 -20.84 -12.84 3.05
CA GLN A 399 -21.77 -11.99 3.81
C GLN A 399 -22.99 -11.62 2.96
N GLY A 400 -24.05 -12.44 3.04
CA GLY A 400 -25.26 -12.22 2.24
C GLY A 400 -24.99 -12.49 0.76
N THR A 401 -25.16 -11.47 -0.09
CA THR A 401 -24.91 -11.56 -1.54
C THR A 401 -23.49 -11.13 -1.93
N GLU A 402 -22.64 -10.90 -0.93
CA GLU A 402 -21.28 -10.42 -1.08
C GLU A 402 -20.27 -11.49 -0.68
N MET A 403 -19.21 -11.60 -1.47
CA MET A 403 -18.05 -12.44 -1.21
C MET A 403 -16.82 -11.57 -1.01
N ARG A 404 -15.97 -11.95 -0.06
CA ARG A 404 -14.68 -11.34 0.22
C ARG A 404 -13.61 -12.40 0.24
N ALA A 405 -12.44 -12.06 -0.28
CA ALA A 405 -11.27 -12.89 -0.20
C ALA A 405 -9.99 -12.08 -0.07
N GLY A 406 -9.01 -12.66 0.62
CA GLY A 406 -7.65 -12.16 0.72
C GLY A 406 -6.66 -13.28 0.42
N ALA A 407 -5.56 -12.95 -0.26
CA ALA A 407 -4.48 -13.90 -0.52
C ALA A 407 -3.13 -13.17 -0.56
N ARG A 408 -2.04 -13.95 -0.56
CA ARG A 408 -0.67 -13.42 -0.61
C ARG A 408 0.22 -14.31 -1.46
N LEU A 409 1.07 -13.70 -2.30
CA LEU A 409 2.03 -14.44 -3.11
C LEU A 409 3.13 -15.07 -2.25
N PHE A 410 3.90 -14.23 -1.56
CA PHE A 410 5.17 -14.64 -0.97
C PHE A 410 5.57 -13.71 0.18
N ASP A 411 6.05 -14.28 1.28
CA ASP A 411 6.70 -13.57 2.39
C ASP A 411 8.13 -14.09 2.57
N LEU A 412 9.04 -13.14 2.76
CA LEU A 412 10.42 -13.36 3.13
C LEU A 412 10.68 -12.73 4.50
N LYS A 413 11.05 -13.53 5.48
CA LYS A 413 11.45 -13.04 6.81
C LYS A 413 12.90 -13.43 7.07
N LEU A 414 13.70 -12.44 7.39
CA LEU A 414 15.02 -12.66 7.97
C LEU A 414 14.86 -12.66 9.49
N LEU A 415 14.90 -13.84 10.08
CA LEU A 415 14.76 -14.05 11.51
C LEU A 415 16.15 -14.14 12.16
N PRO A 416 16.40 -13.44 13.26
CA PRO A 416 17.65 -13.58 14.00
C PRO A 416 17.74 -14.97 14.64
N GLY A 417 18.96 -15.51 14.71
CA GLY A 417 19.21 -16.79 15.39
C GLY A 417 19.08 -16.63 16.91
N THR A 418 18.97 -17.75 17.63
CA THR A 418 18.88 -17.75 19.11
C THR A 418 20.06 -17.03 19.77
N ALA A 419 21.22 -17.01 19.11
CA ALA A 419 22.43 -16.32 19.57
C ALA A 419 22.26 -14.79 19.66
N LEU A 420 21.31 -14.19 18.93
CA LEU A 420 21.11 -12.73 18.91
C LEU A 420 20.14 -12.23 20.00
N GLY A 421 19.59 -13.12 20.84
CA GLY A 421 18.76 -12.74 21.99
C GLY A 421 17.42 -12.04 21.65
N MET A 422 16.99 -12.09 20.40
CA MET A 422 15.76 -11.46 19.90
C MET A 422 14.79 -12.51 19.32
N PRO A 423 14.27 -13.45 20.13
CA PRO A 423 13.25 -14.38 19.64
C PRO A 423 12.05 -13.56 19.12
N ASP A 424 11.60 -13.87 17.91
CA ASP A 424 10.41 -13.31 17.25
C ASP A 424 10.51 -11.93 16.58
N ALA A 425 11.63 -11.19 16.70
CA ALA A 425 11.80 -9.91 15.99
C ALA A 425 12.50 -10.10 14.64
N ALA A 426 11.74 -10.05 13.53
CA ALA A 426 12.35 -10.11 12.19
C ALA A 426 13.26 -8.90 11.94
N LEU A 427 14.47 -9.13 11.42
CA LEU A 427 15.42 -8.08 11.03
C LEU A 427 14.95 -7.35 9.77
N ALA A 428 14.41 -8.13 8.83
CA ALA A 428 13.77 -7.65 7.62
C ALA A 428 12.57 -8.54 7.30
N HIS A 429 11.51 -7.93 6.80
CA HIS A 429 10.32 -8.63 6.32
C HIS A 429 9.90 -8.04 4.98
N VAL A 430 9.91 -8.86 3.95
CA VAL A 430 9.47 -8.48 2.61
C VAL A 430 8.24 -9.30 2.27
N THR A 431 7.14 -8.63 1.99
CA THR A 431 5.91 -9.24 1.52
C THR A 431 5.73 -8.90 0.05
N PHE A 432 5.27 -9.86 -0.76
CA PHE A 432 4.92 -9.68 -2.16
C PHE A 432 3.50 -10.16 -2.42
N GLY A 433 2.83 -9.50 -3.37
CA GLY A 433 1.56 -9.95 -3.93
C GLY A 433 0.45 -10.03 -2.92
N GLU A 434 0.23 -8.96 -2.15
CA GLU A 434 -0.95 -8.85 -1.31
C GLU A 434 -2.19 -8.62 -2.20
N GLN A 435 -3.16 -9.52 -2.10
CA GLN A 435 -4.36 -9.53 -2.92
C GLN A 435 -5.58 -9.42 -2.03
N THR A 436 -6.51 -8.53 -2.38
CA THR A 436 -7.83 -8.44 -1.75
C THR A 436 -8.86 -8.31 -2.84
N ALA A 437 -9.99 -8.99 -2.69
CA ALA A 437 -11.09 -8.93 -3.63
C ALA A 437 -12.42 -9.02 -2.89
N ARG A 438 -13.37 -8.19 -3.30
CA ARG A 438 -14.74 -8.11 -2.81
C ARG A 438 -15.64 -7.95 -4.02
N ALA A 439 -16.69 -8.74 -4.08
CA ALA A 439 -17.74 -8.59 -5.08
C ALA A 439 -19.10 -8.83 -4.43
N GLY A 440 -20.07 -8.00 -4.80
CA GLY A 440 -21.46 -8.05 -4.38
C GLY A 440 -22.35 -7.72 -5.56
N ALA A 441 -23.37 -8.57 -5.74
CA ALA A 441 -24.37 -8.44 -6.78
C ALA A 441 -25.77 -8.49 -6.16
N PRO A 442 -26.80 -7.93 -6.82
CA PRO A 442 -28.17 -8.08 -6.37
C PRO A 442 -28.65 -9.52 -6.61
N GLU A 443 -29.67 -9.95 -5.86
CA GLU A 443 -30.31 -11.26 -6.06
C GLU A 443 -30.74 -11.45 -7.53
N GLY A 444 -30.39 -12.58 -8.13
CA GLY A 444 -30.63 -12.86 -9.55
C GLY A 444 -29.62 -12.22 -10.53
N GLY A 445 -28.64 -11.47 -10.04
CA GLY A 445 -27.57 -10.87 -10.83
C GLY A 445 -27.93 -9.53 -11.47
N VAL A 446 -26.98 -8.97 -12.21
CA VAL A 446 -27.09 -7.64 -12.84
C VAL A 446 -27.72 -7.75 -14.22
N VAL A 447 -28.85 -7.08 -14.41
CA VAL A 447 -29.57 -7.05 -15.71
C VAL A 447 -29.09 -5.86 -16.54
N CYS A 448 -28.39 -6.13 -17.64
CA CYS A 448 -27.82 -5.11 -18.53
C CYS A 448 -28.71 -4.69 -19.69
N GLU A 449 -30.02 -4.86 -19.55
CA GLU A 449 -30.98 -4.41 -20.56
C GLU A 449 -31.20 -2.90 -20.41
N VAL A 450 -31.14 -2.16 -21.51
CA VAL A 450 -31.56 -0.75 -21.53
C VAL A 450 -33.06 -0.75 -21.28
N PRO A 451 -33.57 -0.14 -20.20
CA PRO A 451 -35.01 0.00 -20.03
C PRO A 451 -35.58 0.68 -21.27
N ALA A 452 -36.61 0.10 -21.89
CA ALA A 452 -37.31 0.76 -22.98
C ALA A 452 -37.72 2.15 -22.48
N GLN A 453 -37.28 3.21 -23.15
CA GLN A 453 -37.63 4.57 -22.76
C GLN A 453 -39.15 4.65 -22.62
N GLN A 454 -39.64 4.84 -21.40
CA GLN A 454 -41.02 5.30 -21.23
C GLN A 454 -41.06 6.66 -21.92
N GLN A 455 -41.76 6.69 -23.06
CA GLN A 455 -41.98 7.91 -23.82
C GLN A 455 -42.56 8.94 -22.85
N PRO A 456 -41.86 10.05 -22.57
CA PRO A 456 -42.33 11.00 -21.57
C PRO A 456 -43.74 11.42 -21.97
N ALA A 457 -44.69 11.32 -21.03
CA ALA A 457 -46.04 11.78 -21.25
C ALA A 457 -45.97 13.24 -21.77
N PRO A 458 -46.77 13.61 -22.79
CA PRO A 458 -46.71 14.94 -23.37
C PRO A 458 -46.83 15.98 -22.27
N ALA A 459 -45.82 16.85 -22.17
CA ALA A 459 -45.75 17.87 -21.13
C ALA A 459 -47.05 18.71 -21.14
N PRO A 460 -47.66 18.98 -19.98
CA PRO A 460 -48.73 19.97 -19.89
C PRO A 460 -48.26 21.31 -20.48
N PRO A 461 -49.15 22.07 -21.14
CA PRO A 461 -48.77 23.36 -21.73
C PRO A 461 -48.17 24.28 -20.66
N ALA A 462 -46.97 24.78 -20.94
CA ALA A 462 -46.21 25.65 -20.04
C ALA A 462 -47.04 26.86 -19.62
N GLN A 463 -47.46 26.90 -18.36
CA GLN A 463 -48.02 28.10 -17.76
C GLN A 463 -46.86 29.05 -17.47
N GLY A 464 -46.83 30.18 -18.18
CA GLY A 464 -45.75 31.17 -18.18
C GLY A 464 -45.61 31.96 -16.87
N ALA A 465 -45.17 31.30 -15.80
CA ALA A 465 -44.61 31.97 -14.63
C ALA A 465 -43.09 31.87 -14.71
N ALA A 466 -42.41 33.03 -14.65
CA ALA A 466 -40.95 33.09 -14.54
C ALA A 466 -40.52 32.29 -13.31
N ALA A 467 -39.78 31.19 -13.53
CA ALA A 467 -39.26 30.37 -12.45
C ALA A 467 -38.40 31.26 -11.53
N PRO A 468 -38.58 31.20 -10.20
CA PRO A 468 -37.66 31.84 -9.26
C PRO A 468 -36.24 31.31 -9.52
N PRO A 469 -35.20 32.15 -9.41
CA PRO A 469 -33.83 31.70 -9.61
C PRO A 469 -33.54 30.55 -8.65
N LEU A 470 -33.11 29.40 -9.20
CA LEU A 470 -32.73 28.22 -8.45
C LEU A 470 -31.82 28.62 -7.28
N ALA A 471 -32.16 28.15 -6.07
CA ALA A 471 -31.30 28.32 -4.91
C ALA A 471 -29.95 27.65 -5.21
N LYS A 472 -28.88 28.46 -5.29
CA LYS A 472 -27.52 27.97 -5.49
C LYS A 472 -27.06 27.23 -4.22
N THR A 473 -27.35 25.93 -4.13
CA THR A 473 -27.02 25.11 -2.95
C THR A 473 -25.65 24.44 -3.01
N SER A 474 -24.84 24.69 -4.04
CA SER A 474 -23.47 24.20 -4.05
C SER A 474 -22.60 25.02 -3.09
N GLY A 475 -22.20 24.43 -1.96
CA GLY A 475 -21.22 24.98 -1.00
C GLY A 475 -19.92 25.48 -1.65
N ALA A 476 -19.66 25.11 -2.91
CA ALA A 476 -18.61 25.66 -3.77
C ALA A 476 -18.64 27.20 -3.94
N TYR A 477 -19.78 27.88 -3.74
CA TYR A 477 -19.80 29.35 -3.78
C TYR A 477 -19.34 30.00 -2.47
N TYR A 478 -19.42 29.28 -1.35
CA TYR A 478 -18.95 29.76 -0.05
C TYR A 478 -17.44 29.52 0.17
N THR A 479 -16.83 28.60 -0.59
CA THR A 479 -15.38 28.34 -0.49
C THR A 479 -14.55 29.41 -1.20
N ILE A 480 -15.06 30.07 -2.24
CA ILE A 480 -14.36 31.14 -2.97
C ILE A 480 -13.95 32.29 -2.03
N PRO A 481 -14.87 32.93 -1.27
CA PRO A 481 -14.48 34.00 -0.35
C PRO A 481 -13.56 33.51 0.77
N LEU A 482 -13.71 32.25 1.23
CA LEU A 482 -12.86 31.63 2.26
C LEU A 482 -11.41 31.40 1.79
N PHE A 483 -11.25 30.99 0.53
CA PHE A 483 -9.94 30.85 -0.10
C PHE A 483 -9.23 32.20 -0.24
N TRP A 484 -9.96 33.23 -0.69
CA TRP A 484 -9.40 34.57 -0.84
C TRP A 484 -9.08 35.24 0.50
N THR A 485 -9.88 35.03 1.54
CA THR A 485 -9.56 35.53 2.89
C THR A 485 -8.33 34.83 3.49
N GLY A 486 -8.21 33.50 3.33
CA GLY A 486 -7.01 32.76 3.74
C GLY A 486 -5.74 33.24 3.03
N THR A 487 -5.82 33.43 1.71
CA THR A 487 -4.73 33.98 0.90
C THR A 487 -4.35 35.40 1.36
N GLY A 488 -5.32 36.25 1.64
CA GLY A 488 -5.10 37.61 2.14
C GLY A 488 -4.38 37.64 3.50
N LEU A 489 -4.75 36.76 4.42
CA LEU A 489 -4.11 36.65 5.74
C LEU A 489 -2.66 36.18 5.64
N LEU A 490 -2.36 35.24 4.74
CA LEU A 490 -0.98 34.78 4.50
C LEU A 490 -0.09 35.89 3.93
N LEU A 491 -0.60 36.67 2.97
CA LEU A 491 0.14 37.81 2.41
C LEU A 491 0.39 38.89 3.47
N LEU A 492 -0.61 39.20 4.30
CA LEU A 492 -0.48 40.15 5.40
C LEU A 492 0.60 39.69 6.41
N GLY A 493 0.61 38.40 6.76
CA GLY A 493 1.63 37.81 7.62
C GLY A 493 3.04 37.93 7.04
N GLY A 494 3.20 37.65 5.74
CA GLY A 494 4.48 37.80 5.04
C GLY A 494 5.01 39.24 5.05
N VAL A 495 4.14 40.23 4.82
CA VAL A 495 4.50 41.66 4.88
C VAL A 495 4.93 42.07 6.29
N LEU A 496 4.21 41.62 7.32
CA LEU A 496 4.55 41.94 8.72
C LEU A 496 5.92 41.37 9.10
N VAL A 497 6.25 40.15 8.69
CA VAL A 497 7.58 39.54 8.95
C VAL A 497 8.69 40.28 8.20
N ALA A 498 8.45 40.66 6.93
CA ALA A 498 9.42 41.40 6.13
C ALA A 498 9.67 42.83 6.65
N ALA A 499 8.65 43.45 7.25
CA ALA A 499 8.73 44.82 7.79
C ALA A 499 9.43 44.91 9.16
N VAL A 500 9.72 43.79 9.83
CA VAL A 500 10.50 43.82 11.08
C VAL A 500 11.96 44.16 10.74
N PRO A 501 12.52 45.27 11.26
CA PRO A 501 13.88 45.67 10.95
C PRO A 501 14.85 44.60 11.47
N ARG A 502 15.57 43.96 10.53
CA ARG A 502 16.71 43.10 10.85
C ARG A 502 17.72 43.96 11.60
N ARG A 503 17.87 43.73 12.91
CA ARG A 503 19.01 44.29 13.64
C ARG A 503 20.27 43.70 13.01
N GLN A 504 21.01 44.55 12.31
CA GLN A 504 22.39 44.25 11.95
C GLN A 504 23.13 43.91 13.25
N GLN A 505 23.70 42.70 13.29
CA GLN A 505 24.64 42.31 14.34
C GLN A 505 25.96 43.01 14.10
#